data_AF-F4G1X6-F1
#
_entry.id   AF-F4G1X6-F1
#
_cell.length_a   1.000
_cell.length_b   1.000
_cell.length_c   1.000
_cell.angle_alpha   90.00
_cell.angle_beta   90.00
_cell.angle_gamma   90.00
#
_symmetry.space_group_name_H-M   'P 1'
#
loop_
_entity.id
_entity.type
_entity.pdbx_description
1 polymer ?
#
loop_
_entity_poly.entity_id
_entity_poly.type
_entity_poly.pdbx_seq_one_letter_code
_entity_poly.pdbx_strand_id
1 'polypeptide(L)'
;MSIAILKDAKGEVAPLWKAISIETVNGSTELVNAGMGRSSVLPQVDVLMGKDMLAGEMNLLSSVYSIVVNHNKIVRYDKMILNYPKMPFEAKSLSIGYCDEGFSACMSAAGSNSVHAIYPFPFRDESFKSVLSYEVLDYDIVRESYRVLRKGGKFFLIFRDEIFGGVRPNTALKFLIKFSLSSAYLRDGFWIIEARKIK
;
A
#
# COMPACT_ATOMS: atom_id res chain seq x y z
N MET A 1 -5.64 -18.51 19.28
CA MET A 1 -5.75 -17.18 18.66
C MET A 1 -4.37 -16.57 18.66
N SER A 2 -3.86 -16.29 17.48
CA SER A 2 -2.52 -15.75 17.23
C SER A 2 -2.63 -14.28 16.82
N ILE A 3 -1.74 -13.44 17.36
CA ILE A 3 -1.77 -11.99 17.16
C ILE A 3 -0.42 -11.54 16.62
N ALA A 4 -0.41 -10.65 15.62
CA ALA A 4 0.76 -9.93 15.15
C ALA A 4 0.63 -8.44 15.47
N ILE A 5 1.70 -7.83 15.99
CA ILE A 5 1.75 -6.41 16.33
C ILE A 5 2.88 -5.76 15.53
N LEU A 6 2.53 -4.76 14.72
CA LEU A 6 3.47 -3.98 13.93
C LEU A 6 4.19 -2.95 14.83
N LYS A 7 5.53 -2.97 14.86
CA LYS A 7 6.34 -2.09 15.71
C LYS A 7 7.38 -1.28 14.95
N ASP A 8 7.55 -0.01 15.32
CA ASP A 8 8.61 0.85 14.80
C ASP A 8 9.94 0.72 15.56
N ALA A 9 10.93 1.55 15.19
CA ALA A 9 12.27 1.51 15.78
C ALA A 9 12.34 1.80 17.28
N LYS A 10 11.26 2.34 17.86
CA LYS A 10 11.14 2.59 19.30
C LYS A 10 10.36 1.49 20.01
N GLY A 11 9.90 0.47 19.29
CA GLY A 11 9.04 -0.58 19.82
C GLY A 11 7.57 -0.17 19.98
N GLU A 12 7.18 1.00 19.44
CA GLU A 12 5.81 1.50 19.49
C GLU A 12 4.96 0.90 18.36
N VAL A 13 3.66 0.72 18.60
CA VAL A 13 2.72 0.26 17.57
C VAL A 13 2.68 1.24 16.40
N ALA A 14 2.83 0.73 15.18
CA ALA A 14 3.07 1.51 13.98
C ALA A 14 2.25 1.02 12.78
N PRO A 15 2.15 1.80 11.69
CA PRO A 15 1.64 1.31 10.42
C PRO A 15 2.69 0.45 9.71
N LEU A 16 2.27 -0.40 8.77
CA LEU A 16 3.14 -1.31 8.03
C LEU A 16 4.29 -0.57 7.36
N TRP A 17 4.00 0.55 6.70
CA TRP A 17 5.01 1.34 5.97
C TRP A 17 6.15 1.86 6.88
N LYS A 18 5.92 1.93 8.20
CA LYS A 18 6.91 2.38 9.20
C LYS A 18 7.45 1.22 10.06
N ALA A 19 6.79 0.07 10.06
CA ALA A 19 7.11 -1.04 10.95
C ALA A 19 8.46 -1.68 10.59
N ILE A 20 9.37 -1.77 11.57
CA ILE A 20 10.67 -2.45 11.41
C ILE A 20 10.65 -3.86 11.95
N SER A 21 9.67 -4.20 12.79
CA SER A 21 9.52 -5.52 13.39
C SER A 21 8.06 -5.88 13.57
N ILE A 22 7.77 -7.16 13.52
CA ILE A 22 6.45 -7.73 13.81
C ILE A 22 6.63 -8.65 15.01
N GLU A 23 5.91 -8.38 16.08
CA GLU A 23 5.84 -9.26 17.23
C GLU A 23 4.65 -10.20 17.07
N THR A 24 4.88 -11.50 17.07
CA THR A 24 3.83 -12.51 17.04
C THR A 24 3.65 -13.14 18.41
N VAL A 25 2.39 -13.29 18.83
CA VAL A 25 2.01 -13.89 20.12
C VAL A 25 1.08 -15.07 19.84
N ASN A 26 1.57 -16.28 20.11
CA ASN A 26 0.80 -17.52 20.01
C ASN A 26 1.29 -18.55 21.04
N GLY A 27 0.95 -18.35 22.32
CA GLY A 27 1.47 -19.14 23.44
C GLY A 27 2.94 -18.87 23.79
N SER A 28 3.72 -18.36 22.85
CA SER A 28 5.06 -17.78 23.00
C SER A 28 5.18 -16.52 22.15
N THR A 29 6.18 -15.68 22.46
CA THR A 29 6.45 -14.43 21.75
C THR A 29 7.62 -14.63 20.78
N GLU A 30 7.42 -14.32 19.51
CA GLU A 30 8.48 -14.27 18.50
C GLU A 30 8.59 -12.87 17.90
N LEU A 31 9.81 -12.48 17.52
CA LEU A 31 10.07 -11.17 16.90
C LEU A 31 10.66 -11.38 15.51
N VAL A 32 9.96 -10.92 14.49
CA VAL A 32 10.40 -10.97 13.09
C VAL A 32 10.82 -9.58 12.65
N ASN A 33 11.98 -9.46 12.01
CA ASN A 33 12.40 -8.19 11.39
C ASN A 33 11.62 -7.97 10.09
N ALA A 34 10.88 -6.86 10.00
CA ALA A 34 10.02 -6.51 8.88
C ALA A 34 10.69 -5.62 7.83
N GLY A 35 11.92 -5.14 8.09
CA GLY A 35 12.72 -4.42 7.10
C GLY A 35 12.07 -3.16 6.51
N MET A 36 11.16 -2.51 7.27
CA MET A 36 10.32 -1.35 6.89
C MET A 36 9.37 -1.64 5.73
N GLY A 37 8.06 -1.77 5.98
CA GLY A 37 7.05 -1.79 4.92
C GLY A 37 7.21 -2.93 3.91
N ARG A 38 7.43 -4.16 4.39
CA ARG A 38 7.52 -5.35 3.55
C ARG A 38 6.39 -6.31 3.87
N SER A 39 5.55 -6.56 2.89
CA SER A 39 4.46 -7.52 3.01
C SER A 39 4.92 -8.97 2.91
N SER A 40 6.10 -9.24 2.33
CA SER A 40 6.64 -10.60 2.22
C SER A 40 6.97 -11.26 3.56
N VAL A 41 7.10 -10.47 4.63
CA VAL A 41 7.42 -10.95 5.99
C VAL A 41 6.18 -11.07 6.89
N LEU A 42 4.99 -10.81 6.34
CA LEU A 42 3.74 -10.83 7.09
C LEU A 42 3.44 -12.26 7.59
N PRO A 43 3.29 -12.47 8.91
CA PRO A 43 3.07 -13.78 9.47
C PRO A 43 1.62 -14.24 9.23
N GLN A 44 1.39 -15.54 9.16
CA GLN A 44 0.03 -16.08 9.16
C GLN A 44 -0.51 -16.08 10.59
N VAL A 45 -1.37 -15.11 10.89
CA VAL A 45 -2.01 -14.96 12.21
C VAL A 45 -3.49 -14.61 12.06
N ASP A 46 -4.26 -14.76 13.14
CA ASP A 46 -5.69 -14.45 13.15
C ASP A 46 -5.94 -12.93 13.18
N VAL A 47 -5.10 -12.19 13.92
CA VAL A 47 -5.25 -10.74 14.14
C VAL A 47 -3.97 -10.00 13.86
N LEU A 48 -4.06 -8.94 13.05
CA LEU A 48 -2.99 -7.97 12.87
C LEU A 48 -3.34 -6.65 13.57
N MET A 49 -2.42 -6.13 14.38
CA MET A 49 -2.56 -4.87 15.09
C MET A 49 -1.54 -3.86 14.60
N GLY A 50 -2.01 -2.65 14.28
CA GLY A 50 -1.17 -1.50 13.98
C GLY A 50 -1.85 -0.19 14.36
N LYS A 51 -1.25 0.90 13.93
CA LYS A 51 -1.66 2.26 14.30
C LYS A 51 -1.46 3.19 13.11
N ASP A 52 -2.38 4.13 12.91
CA ASP A 52 -2.28 5.16 11.87
C ASP A 52 -2.02 4.59 10.46
N MET A 53 -2.62 3.42 10.14
CA MET A 53 -2.50 2.81 8.82
C MET A 53 -3.19 3.67 7.76
N LEU A 54 -2.60 3.70 6.56
CA LEU A 54 -3.23 4.32 5.39
C LEU A 54 -4.43 3.47 4.91
N ALA A 55 -5.40 4.07 4.22
CA ALA A 55 -6.63 3.33 3.86
C ALA A 55 -6.35 2.21 2.85
N GLY A 56 -5.45 2.47 1.88
CA GLY A 56 -4.99 1.46 0.94
C GLY A 56 -4.23 0.31 1.62
N GLU A 57 -3.38 0.63 2.59
CA GLU A 57 -2.70 -0.35 3.44
C GLU A 57 -3.72 -1.21 4.23
N MET A 58 -4.74 -0.59 4.82
CA MET A 58 -5.81 -1.33 5.52
C MET A 58 -6.55 -2.28 4.59
N ASN A 59 -6.92 -1.83 3.38
CA ASN A 59 -7.59 -2.66 2.38
C ASN A 59 -6.71 -3.86 1.99
N LEU A 60 -5.41 -3.60 1.85
CA LEU A 60 -4.44 -4.62 1.52
C LEU A 60 -4.31 -5.66 2.64
N LEU A 61 -4.14 -5.22 3.88
CA LEU A 61 -4.01 -6.11 5.04
C LEU A 61 -5.30 -6.90 5.30
N SER A 62 -6.47 -6.27 5.13
CA SER A 62 -7.77 -6.92 5.30
C SER A 62 -8.08 -7.97 4.22
N SER A 63 -7.28 -8.03 3.15
CA SER A 63 -7.39 -9.09 2.14
C SER A 63 -6.71 -10.40 2.57
N VAL A 64 -5.85 -10.36 3.59
CA VAL A 64 -5.09 -11.52 4.08
C VAL A 64 -5.42 -11.87 5.52
N TYR A 65 -5.70 -10.87 6.36
CA TYR A 65 -6.05 -11.08 7.75
C TYR A 65 -7.55 -11.00 7.98
N SER A 66 -8.08 -11.93 8.77
CA SER A 66 -9.49 -11.92 9.17
C SER A 66 -9.83 -10.70 10.03
N ILE A 67 -8.89 -10.26 10.88
CA ILE A 67 -9.08 -9.10 11.75
C ILE A 67 -7.86 -8.18 11.63
N VAL A 68 -8.10 -6.94 11.21
CA VAL A 68 -7.10 -5.86 11.21
C VAL A 68 -7.55 -4.78 12.19
N VAL A 69 -6.78 -4.59 13.26
CA VAL A 69 -7.04 -3.56 14.27
C VAL A 69 -6.13 -2.36 13.98
N ASN A 70 -6.73 -1.24 13.58
CA ASN A 70 -6.04 0.03 13.38
C ASN A 70 -6.39 1.01 14.50
N HIS A 71 -5.42 1.36 15.34
CA HIS A 71 -5.58 2.44 16.31
C HIS A 71 -5.45 3.78 15.60
N ASN A 72 -6.58 4.35 15.19
CA ASN A 72 -6.59 5.59 14.41
C ASN A 72 -6.26 6.82 15.26
N LYS A 73 -5.43 7.73 14.74
CA LYS A 73 -5.44 9.14 15.11
C LYS A 73 -6.82 9.75 14.81
N ILE A 74 -7.29 10.66 15.66
CA ILE A 74 -8.46 11.49 15.34
C ILE A 74 -8.07 12.41 14.18
N VAL A 75 -8.60 12.18 12.98
CA VAL A 75 -8.38 13.02 11.79
C VAL A 75 -9.56 13.98 11.64
N ARG A 76 -9.28 15.24 11.28
CA ARG A 76 -10.30 16.31 11.19
C ARG A 76 -11.33 16.15 10.06
N TYR A 77 -11.15 15.18 9.14
CA TYR A 77 -12.00 15.03 7.95
C TYR A 77 -12.30 13.56 7.62
N ASP A 78 -13.31 12.99 8.28
CA ASP A 78 -13.84 11.63 8.01
C ASP A 78 -14.40 11.44 6.58
N LYS A 79 -14.71 12.53 5.87
CA LYS A 79 -15.41 12.47 4.56
C LYS A 79 -14.52 12.19 3.34
N MET A 80 -13.20 12.05 3.52
CA MET A 80 -12.26 11.73 2.42
C MET A 80 -11.87 10.25 2.36
N ILE A 81 -12.31 9.45 3.32
CA ILE A 81 -12.09 8.01 3.34
C ILE A 81 -12.83 7.45 2.11
N LEU A 82 -12.09 7.06 1.07
CA LEU A 82 -12.54 6.46 -0.20
C LEU A 82 -12.90 7.41 -1.38
N ASN A 83 -12.76 8.73 -1.25
CA ASN A 83 -12.95 9.65 -2.37
C ASN A 83 -11.63 9.96 -3.09
N TYR A 84 -11.03 8.95 -3.71
CA TYR A 84 -9.78 9.12 -4.46
C TYR A 84 -9.97 9.99 -5.72
N PRO A 85 -8.94 10.76 -6.13
CA PRO A 85 -9.02 11.54 -7.35
C PRO A 85 -9.21 10.63 -8.57
N LYS A 86 -10.13 10.98 -9.45
CA LYS A 86 -10.30 10.28 -10.73
C LYS A 86 -9.06 10.46 -11.58
N MET A 87 -8.47 9.35 -12.00
CA MET A 87 -7.27 9.31 -12.82
C MET A 87 -7.62 9.00 -14.27
N PRO A 88 -6.90 9.57 -15.25
CA PRO A 88 -7.06 9.18 -16.64
C PRO A 88 -6.59 7.72 -16.81
N PHE A 89 -7.54 6.80 -16.98
CA PHE A 89 -7.23 5.38 -17.14
C PHE A 89 -6.66 5.09 -18.52
N GLU A 90 -5.48 4.49 -18.56
CA GLU A 90 -4.97 3.87 -19.79
C GLU A 90 -5.49 2.43 -19.88
N ALA A 91 -5.76 1.93 -21.09
CA ALA A 91 -6.11 0.53 -21.30
C ALA A 91 -4.99 -0.39 -20.77
N LYS A 92 -5.36 -1.47 -20.06
CA LYS A 92 -4.45 -2.37 -19.33
C LYS A 92 -3.76 -1.70 -18.15
N SER A 93 -4.56 -1.14 -17.25
CA SER A 93 -4.16 -0.58 -15.96
C SER A 93 -4.39 -1.58 -14.82
N LEU A 94 -3.48 -1.58 -13.86
CA LEU A 94 -3.58 -2.31 -12.58
C LEU A 94 -3.85 -1.30 -11.47
N SER A 95 -4.82 -1.55 -10.59
CA SER A 95 -4.96 -0.80 -9.34
C SER A 95 -4.60 -1.64 -8.12
N ILE A 96 -4.07 -0.98 -7.09
CA ILE A 96 -3.65 -1.59 -5.82
C ILE A 96 -4.19 -0.74 -4.67
N GLY A 97 -4.79 -1.38 -3.66
CA GLY A 97 -5.32 -0.72 -2.46
C GLY A 97 -6.69 -0.08 -2.64
N TYR A 98 -7.10 0.24 -3.87
CA TYR A 98 -8.44 0.71 -4.22
C TYR A 98 -8.80 0.32 -5.67
N CYS A 99 -10.08 0.10 -5.93
CA CYS A 99 -10.59 -0.33 -7.25
C CYS A 99 -11.77 0.56 -7.63
N ASP A 100 -11.62 1.28 -8.74
CA ASP A 100 -12.68 2.05 -9.39
C ASP A 100 -13.16 1.32 -10.66
N GLU A 101 -14.33 1.70 -11.17
CA GLU A 101 -14.85 1.20 -12.43
C GLU A 101 -13.97 1.71 -13.59
N GLY A 102 -13.10 0.85 -14.13
CA GLY A 102 -12.20 1.20 -15.23
C GLY A 102 -10.86 0.48 -15.27
N PHE A 103 -10.49 -0.22 -14.18
CA PHE A 103 -9.25 -1.01 -14.13
C PHE A 103 -9.38 -2.38 -14.79
N SER A 104 -8.30 -2.85 -15.40
CA SER A 104 -8.25 -4.20 -15.99
C SER A 104 -8.05 -5.30 -14.94
N ALA A 105 -7.43 -4.95 -13.80
CA ALA A 105 -7.28 -5.81 -12.65
C ALA A 105 -7.13 -4.96 -11.38
N CYS A 106 -7.63 -5.48 -10.26
CA CYS A 106 -7.58 -4.82 -8.96
C CYS A 106 -6.95 -5.76 -7.92
N MET A 107 -5.87 -5.33 -7.29
CA MET A 107 -5.15 -6.09 -6.27
C MET A 107 -5.47 -5.58 -4.87
N SER A 108 -5.91 -6.49 -4.01
CA SER A 108 -6.07 -6.23 -2.57
C SER A 108 -6.81 -4.92 -2.30
N ALA A 109 -7.94 -4.76 -3.01
CA ALA A 109 -8.73 -3.54 -3.06
C ALA A 109 -10.15 -3.80 -2.57
N ALA A 110 -10.77 -2.79 -1.95
CA ALA A 110 -12.20 -2.81 -1.67
C ALA A 110 -12.98 -2.67 -2.99
N GLY A 111 -13.84 -3.66 -3.32
CA GLY A 111 -14.65 -3.66 -4.55
C GLY A 111 -14.94 -5.08 -5.09
N SER A 112 -15.65 -5.17 -6.23
CA SER A 112 -15.89 -6.44 -6.95
C SER A 112 -14.70 -6.79 -7.85
N ASN A 113 -14.49 -8.09 -8.12
CA ASN A 113 -13.39 -8.61 -8.97
C ASN A 113 -11.96 -8.30 -8.49
N SER A 114 -11.74 -8.16 -7.18
CA SER A 114 -10.38 -8.04 -6.64
C SER A 114 -9.67 -9.40 -6.60
N VAL A 115 -8.43 -9.41 -7.04
CA VAL A 115 -7.49 -10.51 -6.80
C VAL A 115 -6.84 -10.28 -5.44
N HIS A 116 -7.14 -11.17 -4.49
CA HIS A 116 -6.60 -11.13 -3.13
C HIS A 116 -5.20 -11.77 -3.10
N ALA A 117 -4.19 -10.97 -3.41
CA ALA A 117 -2.80 -11.36 -3.23
C ALA A 117 -1.95 -10.13 -2.88
N ILE A 118 -1.08 -10.27 -1.90
CA ILE A 118 -0.20 -9.17 -1.49
C ILE A 118 1.16 -9.29 -2.18
N TYR A 119 1.80 -10.46 -2.10
CA TYR A 119 3.08 -10.71 -2.75
C TYR A 119 3.28 -12.23 -2.94
N PRO A 120 3.76 -12.72 -4.11
CA PRO A 120 3.95 -11.99 -5.37
C PRO A 120 2.63 -11.72 -6.11
N PHE A 121 2.64 -10.84 -7.11
CA PHE A 121 1.47 -10.60 -7.95
C PHE A 121 1.26 -11.74 -8.95
N PRO A 122 0.02 -12.23 -9.16
CA PRO A 122 -0.29 -13.34 -10.07
C PRO A 122 -0.38 -12.88 -11.53
N PHE A 123 0.52 -11.99 -11.94
CA PHE A 123 0.61 -11.49 -13.31
C PHE A 123 1.99 -11.78 -13.88
N ARG A 124 2.05 -11.90 -15.21
CA ARG A 124 3.32 -12.00 -15.93
C ARG A 124 4.06 -10.68 -15.90
N ASP A 125 5.36 -10.74 -16.11
CA ASP A 125 6.19 -9.56 -16.29
C ASP A 125 5.66 -8.71 -17.46
N GLU A 126 5.71 -7.39 -17.30
CA GLU A 126 5.33 -6.42 -18.34
C GLU A 126 3.89 -6.55 -18.89
N SER A 127 2.96 -6.99 -18.04
CA SER A 127 1.54 -7.15 -18.39
C SER A 127 0.80 -5.82 -18.57
N PHE A 128 1.16 -4.79 -17.79
CA PHE A 128 0.39 -3.54 -17.68
C PHE A 128 1.11 -2.32 -18.27
N LYS A 129 0.34 -1.36 -18.81
CA LYS A 129 0.85 -0.06 -19.26
C LYS A 129 0.95 0.95 -18.13
N SER A 130 0.04 0.85 -17.17
CA SER A 130 0.03 1.68 -15.98
C SER A 130 -0.32 0.88 -14.72
N VAL A 131 0.24 1.31 -13.60
CA VAL A 131 -0.09 0.78 -12.26
C VAL A 131 -0.42 1.97 -11.37
N LEU A 132 -1.54 1.90 -10.65
CA LEU A 132 -1.98 2.91 -9.70
C LEU A 132 -1.99 2.29 -8.30
N SER A 133 -1.16 2.84 -7.40
CA SER A 133 -1.09 2.45 -6.00
C SER A 133 -1.75 3.54 -5.16
N TYR A 134 -2.89 3.20 -4.56
CA TYR A 134 -3.62 4.09 -3.66
C TYR A 134 -3.21 3.76 -2.24
N GLU A 135 -2.48 4.67 -1.58
CA GLU A 135 -2.20 4.59 -0.15
C GLU A 135 -1.51 3.30 0.33
N VAL A 136 -0.80 2.63 -0.58
CA VAL A 136 0.04 1.47 -0.26
C VAL A 136 1.51 1.86 -0.42
N LEU A 137 2.20 1.95 0.72
CA LEU A 137 3.63 2.24 0.85
C LEU A 137 4.36 0.99 1.33
N ASP A 138 4.66 0.11 0.38
CA ASP A 138 5.29 -1.19 0.64
C ASP A 138 6.33 -1.50 -0.45
N TYR A 139 7.54 -1.90 -0.03
CA TYR A 139 8.64 -2.16 -0.96
C TYR A 139 8.42 -3.38 -1.85
N ASP A 140 7.77 -4.42 -1.34
CA ASP A 140 7.47 -5.62 -2.11
C ASP A 140 6.40 -5.32 -3.16
N ILE A 141 5.38 -4.53 -2.79
CA ILE A 141 4.34 -4.05 -3.70
C ILE A 141 4.91 -3.15 -4.79
N VAL A 142 5.77 -2.20 -4.46
CA VAL A 142 6.40 -1.32 -5.47
C VAL A 142 7.34 -2.12 -6.38
N ARG A 143 8.06 -3.11 -5.82
CA ARG A 143 8.90 -4.02 -6.62
C ARG A 143 8.06 -4.86 -7.59
N GLU A 144 6.95 -5.43 -7.14
CA GLU A 144 6.05 -6.19 -8.02
C GLU A 144 5.38 -5.30 -9.06
N SER A 145 5.01 -4.08 -8.67
CA SER A 145 4.51 -3.06 -9.60
C SER A 145 5.52 -2.77 -10.71
N TYR A 146 6.81 -2.67 -10.38
CA TYR A 146 7.89 -2.54 -11.37
C TYR A 146 7.97 -3.74 -12.33
N ARG A 147 7.84 -4.96 -11.80
CA ARG A 147 7.91 -6.22 -12.57
C ARG A 147 6.77 -6.31 -13.59
N VAL A 148 5.54 -6.05 -13.15
CA VAL A 148 4.35 -6.20 -14.00
C VAL A 148 4.12 -5.02 -14.96
N LEU A 149 4.80 -3.90 -14.74
CA LEU A 149 4.74 -2.73 -15.60
C LEU A 149 5.67 -2.87 -16.81
N ARG A 150 5.17 -2.53 -18.00
CA ARG A 150 5.96 -2.48 -19.24
C ARG A 150 7.04 -1.42 -19.18
N LYS A 151 8.14 -1.62 -19.90
CA LYS A 151 9.14 -0.58 -20.12
C LYS A 151 8.51 0.71 -20.65
N GLY A 152 8.84 1.85 -20.03
CA GLY A 152 8.23 3.15 -20.33
C GLY A 152 6.81 3.34 -19.77
N GLY A 153 6.23 2.33 -19.13
CA GLY A 153 4.94 2.41 -18.45
C GLY A 153 4.98 3.35 -17.24
N LYS A 154 3.78 3.78 -16.82
CA LYS A 154 3.60 4.75 -15.73
C LYS A 154 3.19 4.09 -14.43
N PHE A 155 3.82 4.49 -13.35
CA PHE A 155 3.42 4.17 -11.99
C PHE A 155 2.88 5.43 -11.33
N PHE A 156 1.67 5.36 -10.76
CA PHE A 156 1.09 6.45 -9.99
C PHE A 156 1.02 6.04 -8.53
N LEU A 157 1.63 6.83 -7.66
CA LEU A 157 1.48 6.70 -6.21
C LEU A 157 0.58 7.82 -5.72
N ILE A 158 -0.56 7.46 -5.13
CA ILE A 158 -1.62 8.38 -4.74
C ILE A 158 -1.85 8.22 -3.24
N PHE A 159 -1.66 9.28 -2.46
CA PHE A 159 -1.82 9.23 -1.00
C PHE A 159 -2.29 10.58 -0.46
N ARG A 160 -3.03 10.56 0.64
CA ARG A 160 -3.47 11.80 1.31
C ARG A 160 -2.27 12.61 1.81
N ASP A 161 -2.43 13.93 1.84
CA ASP A 161 -1.50 14.80 2.56
C ASP A 161 -1.58 14.55 4.09
N GLU A 162 -0.52 14.89 4.82
CA GLU A 162 -0.42 14.72 6.28
C GLU A 162 -1.59 15.38 7.03
N ILE A 163 -2.09 16.53 6.53
CA ILE A 163 -3.24 17.24 7.13
C ILE A 163 -4.53 16.38 7.09
N PHE A 164 -4.63 15.48 6.11
CA PHE A 164 -5.77 14.58 5.89
C PHE A 164 -5.50 13.14 6.38
N GLY A 165 -4.48 12.96 7.22
CA GLY A 165 -4.14 11.65 7.80
C GLY A 165 -3.30 10.75 6.89
N GLY A 166 -2.72 11.29 5.81
CA GLY A 166 -1.74 10.56 5.00
C GLY A 166 -0.30 10.85 5.43
N VAL A 167 0.62 10.89 4.46
CA VAL A 167 2.06 11.10 4.72
C VAL A 167 2.63 12.25 3.91
N ARG A 168 3.81 12.72 4.32
CA ARG A 168 4.59 13.69 3.54
C ARG A 168 5.17 13.04 2.28
N PRO A 169 5.32 13.79 1.16
CA PRO A 169 5.91 13.26 -0.08
C PRO A 169 7.31 12.67 0.10
N ASN A 170 8.15 13.27 0.94
CA ASN A 170 9.50 12.76 1.20
C ASN A 170 9.51 11.35 1.81
N THR A 171 8.47 10.96 2.56
CA THR A 171 8.29 9.61 3.08
C THR A 171 7.89 8.66 1.97
N ALA A 172 6.89 9.04 1.16
CA ALA A 172 6.38 8.22 0.06
C ALA A 172 7.45 7.97 -1.03
N LEU A 173 8.26 8.97 -1.36
CA LEU A 173 9.32 8.87 -2.38
C LEU A 173 10.38 7.80 -2.06
N LYS A 174 10.58 7.45 -0.79
CA LYS A 174 11.52 6.40 -0.38
C LYS A 174 11.17 5.02 -0.93
N PHE A 175 9.89 4.79 -1.28
CA PHE A 175 9.40 3.51 -1.78
C PHE A 175 9.57 3.35 -3.29
N LEU A 176 9.72 4.45 -4.05
CA LEU A 176 9.79 4.45 -5.52
C LEU A 176 11.16 4.02 -6.07
N ILE A 177 11.68 2.89 -5.61
CA ILE A 177 12.98 2.35 -6.06
C ILE A 177 12.87 1.91 -7.53
N LYS A 178 13.89 2.24 -8.34
CA LYS A 178 14.02 1.92 -9.78
C LYS A 178 13.12 2.73 -10.74
N PHE A 179 12.23 3.57 -10.23
CA PHE A 179 11.41 4.44 -11.06
C PHE A 179 12.06 5.81 -11.27
N SER A 180 11.85 6.42 -12.44
CA SER A 180 12.14 7.85 -12.66
C SER A 180 10.92 8.67 -12.27
N LEU A 181 11.09 9.62 -11.36
CA LEU A 181 10.06 10.62 -11.09
C LEU A 181 9.80 11.45 -12.35
N SER A 182 8.54 11.63 -12.73
CA SER A 182 8.12 12.45 -13.87
C SER A 182 7.38 13.70 -13.41
N SER A 183 6.48 13.58 -12.45
CA SER A 183 5.76 14.71 -11.85
C SER A 183 5.30 14.39 -10.44
N ALA A 184 5.07 15.43 -9.63
CA ALA A 184 4.43 15.33 -8.32
C ALA A 184 3.55 16.56 -8.13
N TYR A 185 2.28 16.38 -7.81
CA TYR A 185 1.35 17.47 -7.61
C TYR A 185 0.29 17.12 -6.55
N LEU A 186 -0.22 18.14 -5.88
CA LEU A 186 -1.29 18.01 -4.89
C LEU A 186 -2.63 18.35 -5.55
N ARG A 187 -3.60 17.46 -5.43
CA ARG A 187 -4.96 17.64 -5.96
C ARG A 187 -5.97 17.08 -4.97
N ASP A 188 -6.98 17.89 -4.64
CA ASP A 188 -8.10 17.47 -3.79
C ASP A 188 -7.65 16.84 -2.44
N GLY A 189 -6.54 17.32 -1.87
CA GLY A 189 -5.96 16.79 -0.63
C GLY A 189 -5.12 15.50 -0.78
N PHE A 190 -4.88 15.05 -2.01
CA PHE A 190 -4.04 13.90 -2.33
C PHE A 190 -2.79 14.32 -3.10
N TRP A 191 -1.64 13.85 -2.65
CA TRP A 191 -0.43 13.84 -3.47
C TRP A 191 -0.55 12.78 -4.54
N ILE A 192 -0.27 13.17 -5.78
CA ILE A 192 -0.21 12.30 -6.94
C ILE A 192 1.21 12.37 -7.48
N ILE A 193 1.91 11.25 -7.39
CA ILE A 193 3.28 11.10 -7.88
C ILE A 193 3.25 10.22 -9.11
N GLU A 194 3.61 10.79 -10.27
CA GLU A 194 3.83 10.04 -11.50
C GLU A 194 5.30 9.67 -11.63
N ALA A 195 5.56 8.38 -11.80
CA ALA A 195 6.87 7.84 -12.06
C ALA A 195 6.86 6.90 -13.28
N ARG A 196 8.02 6.66 -13.90
CA ARG A 196 8.15 5.84 -15.11
C ARG A 196 9.19 4.74 -14.94
N LYS A 197 8.91 3.58 -15.54
CA LYS A 197 9.89 2.48 -15.65
C LYS A 197 10.92 2.81 -16.73
N ILE A 198 12.18 2.98 -16.34
CA ILE A 198 13.28 3.38 -17.25
C ILE A 198 13.84 2.19 -18.03
N LYS A 199 14.00 1.02 -17.38
CA LYS A 199 14.61 -0.18 -17.95
C LYS A 199 13.74 -1.42 -17.78
#